data_AF-A0A161MNK5-F1
#
_entry.id   AF-A0A161MNK5-F1
#
_cell.length_a   1.000
_cell.length_b   1.000
_cell.length_c   1.000
_cell.angle_alpha   90.00
_cell.angle_beta   90.00
_cell.angle_gamma   90.00
#
_symmetry.space_group_name_H-M   'P 1'
#
loop_
_entity.id
_entity.type
_entity.pdbx_description
1 polymer ?
#
loop_
_entity_poly.entity_id
_entity_poly.type
_entity_poly.pdbx_seq_one_letter_code
_entity_poly.pdbx_strand_id
1 'polypeptide(L)'
;GFCIIDGHKEKIGNFKIEPPSLFRGRGEHPKMGMLKKRVMPEDVLINCSKDSKFPQPPPGHKWKEIRHDNTVTWLASWTENVQGQVKYVMLNPSSKLKGEKDMQKYETARKLAHSIEKIRKEYREDWKSKEMRIRQRSVALYFIDKLALRAGNEKDEDQADTVGCCSLRVEHIQLHEEKDGKQHVVVFDFLGKDSIRYYNEVPVEKRVFKNLQLFMEGKKGSDDLFDRLNTLILNKHLNELMEGLTAKVFRTYNASWTLQEQLRELTDPEYSLPEMILAYNRANRAVAILCN
;
A
#
# COMPACT_ATOMS: atom_id res chain seq x y z
N GLY A 1 -15.43 11.60 -22.56
CA GLY A 1 -14.91 11.13 -21.27
C GLY A 1 -15.74 11.60 -20.09
N PHE A 2 -17.07 11.48 -20.19
CA PHE A 2 -18.01 11.73 -19.10
C PHE A 2 -19.02 10.57 -19.08
N CYS A 3 -19.60 10.29 -17.93
CA CYS A 3 -20.73 9.37 -17.77
C CYS A 3 -21.81 10.02 -16.90
N ILE A 4 -22.97 9.38 -16.81
CA ILE A 4 -24.03 9.75 -15.86
C ILE A 4 -24.04 8.69 -14.76
N ILE A 5 -23.94 9.11 -13.51
CA ILE A 5 -24.11 8.27 -12.31
C ILE A 5 -25.09 8.98 -11.39
N ASP A 6 -26.15 8.28 -10.99
CA ASP A 6 -27.19 8.79 -10.10
C ASP A 6 -27.74 10.17 -10.51
N GLY A 7 -27.91 10.38 -11.82
CA GLY A 7 -28.39 11.63 -12.40
C GLY A 7 -27.33 12.73 -12.57
N HIS A 8 -26.11 12.54 -12.07
CA HIS A 8 -25.03 13.51 -12.17
C HIS A 8 -24.05 13.19 -13.30
N LYS A 9 -23.63 14.23 -14.02
CA LYS A 9 -22.60 14.13 -15.06
C LYS A 9 -21.21 14.13 -14.42
N GLU A 10 -20.52 13.01 -14.51
CA GLU A 10 -19.22 12.78 -13.87
C GLU A 10 -18.12 12.55 -14.90
N LYS A 11 -16.90 13.02 -14.60
CA LYS A 11 -15.74 12.85 -15.48
C LYS A 11 -15.18 11.43 -15.35
N ILE A 12 -14.82 10.82 -16.47
CA ILE A 12 -14.16 9.51 -16.50
C ILE A 12 -12.64 9.73 -16.43
N GLY A 13 -11.94 8.96 -15.59
CA GLY A 13 -10.50 9.09 -15.39
C GLY A 13 -9.69 8.63 -16.61
N ASN A 14 -9.86 7.37 -16.99
CA ASN A 14 -9.04 6.69 -18.00
C ASN A 14 -9.89 6.03 -19.09
N PHE A 15 -10.65 6.82 -19.85
CA PHE A 15 -11.53 6.31 -20.92
C PHE A 15 -10.80 5.90 -22.21
N LYS A 16 -9.50 6.23 -22.34
CA LYS A 16 -8.67 5.77 -23.45
C LYS A 16 -7.99 4.46 -23.04
N ILE A 17 -8.32 3.38 -23.74
CA ILE A 17 -7.66 2.09 -23.55
C ILE A 17 -6.18 2.23 -23.94
N GLU A 18 -5.30 1.61 -23.15
CA GLU A 18 -3.85 1.65 -23.39
C GLU A 18 -3.52 1.04 -24.76
N PRO A 19 -2.67 1.69 -25.58
CA PRO A 19 -2.25 1.14 -26.85
C PRO A 19 -1.38 -0.13 -26.67
N PRO A 20 -1.33 -1.02 -27.69
CA PRO A 20 -0.36 -2.11 -27.70
C PRO A 20 1.06 -1.56 -27.59
N SER A 21 1.89 -2.25 -26.83
CA SER A 21 3.24 -1.80 -26.50
C SER A 21 4.07 -2.95 -25.93
N LEU A 22 5.37 -2.75 -25.73
CA LEU A 22 6.18 -3.66 -24.94
C LEU A 22 5.95 -3.40 -23.45
N PHE A 23 5.77 -4.45 -22.66
CA PHE A 23 5.58 -4.36 -21.22
C PHE A 23 6.86 -3.88 -20.55
N ARG A 24 6.77 -2.74 -19.88
CA ARG A 24 7.87 -2.13 -19.13
C ARG A 24 7.66 -2.38 -17.63
N GLY A 25 7.94 -3.60 -17.20
CA GLY A 25 7.99 -3.95 -15.78
C GLY A 25 9.06 -3.13 -15.06
N ARG A 26 8.87 -2.88 -13.76
CA ARG A 26 9.85 -2.16 -12.92
C ARG A 26 10.83 -3.14 -12.29
N GLY A 27 12.08 -2.70 -12.06
CA GLY A 27 13.16 -3.55 -11.59
C GLY A 27 13.45 -4.71 -12.54
N GLU A 28 13.92 -5.82 -12.01
CA GLU A 28 14.21 -7.05 -12.75
C GLU A 28 12.95 -7.88 -12.97
N HIS A 29 11.92 -7.28 -13.59
CA HIS A 29 10.65 -7.96 -13.82
C HIS A 29 10.81 -9.07 -14.88
N PRO A 30 10.47 -10.33 -14.60
CA PRO A 30 10.74 -11.46 -15.51
C PRO A 30 10.00 -11.35 -16.85
N LYS A 31 8.83 -10.71 -16.85
CA LYS A 31 8.00 -10.43 -18.05
C LYS A 31 8.37 -9.16 -18.84
N MET A 32 9.43 -8.43 -18.48
CA MET A 32 9.80 -7.21 -19.20
C MET A 32 10.06 -7.51 -20.69
N GLY A 33 9.59 -6.63 -21.56
CA GLY A 33 9.70 -6.79 -23.01
C GLY A 33 8.59 -7.65 -23.65
N MET A 34 7.77 -8.35 -22.88
CA MET A 34 6.61 -9.08 -23.43
C MET A 34 5.63 -8.13 -24.14
N LEU A 35 5.02 -8.59 -25.22
CA LEU A 35 4.04 -7.80 -25.98
C LEU A 35 2.73 -7.65 -25.19
N LYS A 36 2.36 -6.40 -24.88
CA LYS A 36 0.99 -6.03 -24.51
C LYS A 36 0.17 -5.94 -25.79
N LYS A 37 -0.79 -6.86 -25.93
CA LYS A 37 -1.64 -6.95 -27.12
C LYS A 37 -2.60 -5.76 -27.18
N ARG A 38 -3.10 -5.49 -28.39
CA ARG A 38 -4.20 -4.55 -28.59
C ARG A 38 -5.46 -5.16 -28.00
N VAL A 39 -6.14 -4.42 -27.14
CA VAL A 39 -7.44 -4.79 -26.59
C VAL A 39 -8.49 -4.53 -27.66
N MET A 40 -9.29 -5.56 -27.96
CA MET A 40 -10.40 -5.49 -28.91
C MET A 40 -11.74 -5.34 -28.17
N PRO A 41 -12.82 -4.90 -28.83
CA PRO A 41 -14.14 -4.85 -28.20
C PRO A 41 -14.57 -6.18 -27.56
N GLU A 42 -14.19 -7.30 -28.18
CA GLU A 42 -14.48 -8.66 -27.71
C GLU A 42 -13.75 -9.03 -26.41
N ASP A 43 -12.79 -8.22 -25.96
CA ASP A 43 -12.11 -8.37 -24.67
C ASP A 43 -12.76 -7.55 -23.55
N VAL A 44 -13.60 -6.56 -23.91
CA VAL A 44 -14.09 -5.52 -23.01
C VAL A 44 -15.47 -5.89 -22.45
N LEU A 45 -15.57 -5.87 -21.12
CA LEU A 45 -16.82 -5.92 -20.38
C LEU A 45 -17.30 -4.50 -20.11
N ILE A 46 -18.56 -4.21 -20.39
CA ILE A 46 -19.22 -2.94 -20.07
C ILE A 46 -20.08 -3.14 -18.82
N ASN A 47 -20.00 -2.21 -17.86
CA ASN A 47 -20.89 -2.18 -16.70
C ASN A 47 -21.72 -0.90 -16.69
N CYS A 48 -23.03 -1.05 -16.65
CA CYS A 48 -23.99 0.06 -16.66
C CYS A 48 -25.29 -0.33 -15.94
N SER A 49 -26.21 0.61 -15.71
CA SER A 49 -27.52 0.28 -15.14
C SER A 49 -28.39 -0.46 -16.16
N LYS A 50 -29.33 -1.32 -15.69
CA LYS A 50 -30.22 -2.12 -16.56
C LYS A 50 -31.11 -1.27 -17.48
N ASP A 51 -31.49 -0.10 -16.99
CA ASP A 51 -32.34 0.90 -17.63
C ASP A 51 -31.55 1.94 -18.43
N SER A 52 -30.21 1.89 -18.40
CA SER A 52 -29.36 2.84 -19.11
C SER A 52 -29.11 2.42 -20.56
N LYS A 53 -28.92 3.41 -21.44
CA LYS A 53 -28.38 3.16 -22.79
C LYS A 53 -26.90 2.83 -22.68
N PHE A 54 -26.55 1.57 -22.93
CA PHE A 54 -25.15 1.16 -22.97
C PHE A 54 -24.47 1.59 -24.29
N PRO A 55 -23.14 1.82 -24.30
CA PRO A 55 -22.41 2.19 -25.50
C PRO A 55 -22.45 1.06 -26.55
N GLN A 56 -22.73 1.40 -27.80
CA GLN A 56 -22.63 0.43 -28.90
C GLN A 56 -21.16 0.11 -29.22
N PRO A 57 -20.83 -1.15 -29.51
CA PRO A 57 -19.49 -1.51 -29.97
C PRO A 57 -19.19 -0.88 -31.34
N PRO A 58 -17.91 -0.76 -31.73
CA PRO A 58 -17.54 -0.37 -33.08
C PRO A 58 -18.23 -1.23 -34.15
N PRO A 59 -18.46 -0.71 -35.38
CA PRO A 59 -19.10 -1.47 -36.45
C PRO A 59 -18.38 -2.80 -36.71
N GLY A 60 -19.15 -3.89 -36.82
CA GLY A 60 -18.63 -5.25 -37.04
C GLY A 60 -18.09 -5.96 -35.79
N HIS A 61 -18.13 -5.31 -34.63
CA HIS A 61 -17.65 -5.86 -33.37
C HIS A 61 -18.76 -6.08 -32.34
N LYS A 62 -18.44 -6.84 -31.30
CA LYS A 62 -19.30 -7.01 -30.11
C LYS A 62 -18.50 -6.84 -28.83
N TRP A 63 -19.17 -6.39 -27.77
CA TRP A 63 -18.59 -6.43 -26.43
C TRP A 63 -18.47 -7.87 -25.94
N LYS A 64 -17.51 -8.10 -25.05
CA LYS A 64 -17.35 -9.40 -24.37
C LYS A 64 -18.58 -9.74 -23.53
N GLU A 65 -19.02 -8.77 -22.74
CA GLU A 65 -20.15 -8.89 -21.83
C GLU A 65 -20.72 -7.48 -21.55
N ILE A 66 -22.03 -7.38 -21.38
CA ILE A 66 -22.68 -6.21 -20.79
C ILE A 66 -23.26 -6.68 -19.46
N ARG A 67 -22.85 -6.02 -18.37
CA ARG A 67 -23.23 -6.37 -17.01
C ARG A 67 -23.88 -5.17 -16.32
N HIS A 68 -24.64 -5.48 -15.27
CA HIS A 68 -25.35 -4.51 -14.44
C HIS A 68 -25.09 -4.76 -12.96
N ASP A 69 -23.82 -4.66 -12.57
CA ASP A 69 -23.36 -4.83 -11.19
C ASP A 69 -23.22 -3.47 -10.50
N ASN A 70 -24.15 -3.19 -9.57
CA ASN A 70 -24.17 -1.96 -8.79
C ASN A 70 -23.34 -2.04 -7.49
N THR A 71 -22.65 -3.16 -7.24
CA THR A 71 -21.76 -3.32 -6.09
C THR A 71 -20.32 -2.86 -6.38
N VAL A 72 -20.02 -2.59 -7.66
CA VAL A 72 -18.71 -2.15 -8.14
C VAL A 72 -18.73 -0.69 -8.61
N THR A 73 -17.55 -0.13 -8.87
CA THR A 73 -17.41 1.30 -9.27
C THR A 73 -16.75 1.50 -10.63
N TRP A 74 -16.45 0.41 -11.35
CA TRP A 74 -15.86 0.48 -12.69
C TRP A 74 -16.96 0.50 -13.76
N LEU A 75 -16.67 1.18 -14.87
CA LEU A 75 -17.58 1.39 -16.00
C LEU A 75 -17.30 0.40 -17.14
N ALA A 76 -16.03 0.04 -17.31
CA ALA A 76 -15.61 -1.00 -18.23
C ALA A 76 -14.40 -1.73 -17.66
N SER A 77 -14.18 -2.97 -18.06
CA SER A 77 -13.01 -3.75 -17.67
C SER A 77 -12.56 -4.70 -18.76
N TRP A 78 -11.30 -5.13 -18.70
CA TRP A 78 -10.74 -6.17 -19.55
C TRP A 78 -9.59 -6.85 -18.81
N THR A 79 -9.24 -8.07 -19.22
CA THR A 79 -8.08 -8.78 -18.67
C THR A 79 -6.87 -8.51 -19.56
N GLU A 80 -5.78 -7.98 -19.00
CA GLU A 80 -4.54 -7.78 -19.76
C GLU A 80 -3.75 -9.09 -19.90
N ASN A 81 -3.00 -9.24 -20.99
CA ASN A 81 -2.46 -10.53 -21.41
C ASN A 81 -1.10 -10.91 -20.80
N VAL A 82 -0.42 -9.99 -20.11
CA VAL A 82 0.94 -10.22 -19.59
C VAL A 82 0.88 -10.84 -18.20
N GLN A 83 0.10 -10.27 -17.28
CA GLN A 83 -0.07 -10.78 -15.91
C GLN A 83 -1.47 -11.37 -15.67
N GLY A 84 -2.38 -11.34 -16.65
CA GLY A 84 -3.75 -11.83 -16.47
C GLY A 84 -4.58 -10.96 -15.53
N GLN A 85 -4.13 -9.73 -15.23
CA GLN A 85 -4.81 -8.84 -14.30
C GLN A 85 -5.97 -8.12 -14.97
N VAL A 86 -7.02 -7.85 -14.20
CA VAL A 86 -8.15 -7.05 -14.68
C VAL A 86 -7.78 -5.56 -14.62
N LYS A 87 -7.95 -4.87 -15.74
CA LYS A 87 -7.86 -3.42 -15.87
C LYS A 87 -9.27 -2.83 -15.90
N TYR A 88 -9.40 -1.61 -15.39
CA TYR A 88 -10.69 -0.96 -15.21
C TYR A 88 -10.67 0.46 -15.76
N VAL A 89 -11.76 0.88 -16.39
CA VAL A 89 -12.12 2.27 -16.57
C VAL A 89 -12.92 2.71 -15.35
N MET A 90 -12.44 3.73 -14.65
CA MET A 90 -13.09 4.27 -13.46
C MET A 90 -13.32 5.78 -13.59
N LEU A 91 -14.13 6.31 -12.69
CA LEU A 91 -14.35 7.75 -12.57
C LEU A 91 -13.07 8.50 -12.21
N ASN A 92 -13.05 9.77 -12.59
CA ASN A 92 -11.98 10.70 -12.25
C ASN A 92 -11.93 10.94 -10.73
N PRO A 93 -10.75 11.22 -10.15
CA PRO A 93 -10.63 11.55 -8.73
C PRO A 93 -11.54 12.68 -8.23
N SER A 94 -11.93 13.62 -9.10
CA SER A 94 -12.85 14.72 -8.75
C SER A 94 -14.32 14.28 -8.61
N SER A 95 -14.66 13.03 -8.92
CA SER A 95 -16.04 12.52 -8.84
C SER A 95 -16.46 12.27 -7.40
N LYS A 96 -17.77 12.38 -7.13
CA LYS A 96 -18.35 12.18 -5.79
C LYS A 96 -17.92 10.85 -5.17
N LEU A 97 -18.10 9.73 -5.90
CA LEU A 97 -17.79 8.39 -5.39
C LEU A 97 -16.29 8.20 -5.06
N LYS A 98 -15.39 8.86 -5.79
CA LYS A 98 -13.95 8.81 -5.47
C LYS A 98 -13.62 9.70 -4.28
N GLY A 99 -14.20 10.90 -4.22
CA GLY A 99 -14.03 11.84 -3.11
C GLY A 99 -14.53 11.29 -1.77
N GLU A 100 -15.73 10.69 -1.75
CA GLU A 100 -16.30 10.10 -0.53
C GLU A 100 -15.42 8.97 0.01
N LYS A 101 -14.90 8.09 -0.85
CA LYS A 101 -13.97 7.03 -0.46
C LYS A 101 -12.64 7.60 0.06
N ASP A 102 -12.15 8.69 -0.54
CA ASP A 102 -10.90 9.31 -0.10
C ASP A 102 -11.06 10.03 1.25
N MET A 103 -12.20 10.67 1.47
CA MET A 103 -12.59 11.23 2.76
C MET A 103 -12.69 10.13 3.83
N GLN A 104 -13.41 9.03 3.55
CA GLN A 104 -13.52 7.89 4.45
C GLN A 104 -12.15 7.29 4.81
N LYS A 105 -11.23 7.19 3.84
CA LYS A 105 -9.84 6.75 4.07
C LYS A 105 -9.15 7.62 5.14
N TYR A 106 -9.27 8.95 5.07
CA TYR A 106 -8.70 9.85 6.07
C TYR A 106 -9.46 9.81 7.40
N GLU A 107 -10.79 9.65 7.39
CA GLU A 107 -11.57 9.48 8.62
C GLU A 107 -11.18 8.20 9.38
N THR A 108 -10.90 7.09 8.69
CA THR A 108 -10.38 5.87 9.33
C THR A 108 -8.99 6.11 9.93
N ALA A 109 -8.12 6.89 9.28
CA ALA A 109 -6.82 7.26 9.84
C ALA A 109 -6.96 8.18 11.08
N ARG A 110 -7.96 9.09 11.09
CA ARG A 110 -8.30 9.90 12.26
C ARG A 110 -8.82 9.05 13.40
N LYS A 111 -9.68 8.04 13.13
CA LYS A 111 -10.11 7.07 14.16
C LYS A 111 -8.92 6.32 14.75
N LEU A 112 -7.97 5.87 13.91
CA LEU A 112 -6.73 5.26 14.38
C LEU A 112 -5.95 6.20 15.30
N ALA A 113 -5.86 7.49 14.99
CA ALA A 113 -5.16 8.46 15.84
C ALA A 113 -5.68 8.50 17.28
N HIS A 114 -6.98 8.28 17.50
CA HIS A 114 -7.58 8.25 18.83
C HIS A 114 -7.29 6.95 19.61
N SER A 115 -7.00 5.85 18.91
CA SER A 115 -6.78 4.52 19.51
C SER A 115 -5.34 4.02 19.42
N ILE A 116 -4.45 4.76 18.75
CA ILE A 116 -3.08 4.33 18.43
C ILE A 116 -2.28 3.96 19.69
N GLU A 117 -2.39 4.73 20.77
CA GLU A 117 -1.65 4.45 22.00
C GLU A 117 -2.11 3.16 22.68
N LYS A 118 -3.40 2.82 22.59
CA LYS A 118 -3.92 1.54 23.07
C LYS A 118 -3.32 0.39 22.25
N ILE A 119 -3.32 0.51 20.93
CA ILE A 119 -2.74 -0.52 20.02
C ILE A 119 -1.24 -0.68 20.27
N ARG A 120 -0.53 0.45 20.50
CA ARG A 120 0.91 0.44 20.82
C ARG A 120 1.22 -0.26 22.13
N LYS A 121 0.39 -0.05 23.15
CA LYS A 121 0.51 -0.77 24.41
C LYS A 121 0.29 -2.27 24.21
N GLU A 122 -0.74 -2.65 23.47
CA GLU A 122 -1.09 -4.06 23.23
C GLU A 122 0.02 -4.81 22.48
N TYR A 123 0.54 -4.28 21.36
CA TYR A 123 1.61 -5.00 20.66
C TYR A 123 2.91 -5.07 21.47
N ARG A 124 3.17 -4.09 22.36
CA ARG A 124 4.34 -4.11 23.27
C ARG A 124 4.24 -5.21 24.32
N GLU A 125 3.03 -5.46 24.80
CA GLU A 125 2.75 -6.57 25.71
C GLU A 125 2.89 -7.92 24.99
N ASP A 126 2.38 -8.01 23.75
CA ASP A 126 2.43 -9.20 22.90
C ASP A 126 3.85 -9.67 22.55
N TRP A 127 4.87 -8.80 22.61
CA TRP A 127 6.27 -9.21 22.45
C TRP A 127 6.74 -10.23 23.48
N LYS A 128 6.03 -10.34 24.61
CA LYS A 128 6.31 -11.30 25.69
C LYS A 128 5.43 -12.55 25.63
N SER A 129 4.51 -12.64 24.67
CA SER A 129 3.59 -13.78 24.54
C SER A 129 4.33 -15.11 24.50
N LYS A 130 3.71 -16.19 24.99
CA LYS A 130 4.28 -17.54 24.86
C LYS A 130 4.17 -18.07 23.42
N GLU A 131 3.26 -17.51 22.63
CA GLU A 131 3.01 -17.95 21.26
C GLU A 131 3.86 -17.17 20.24
N MET A 132 4.63 -17.91 19.43
CA MET A 132 5.50 -17.32 18.41
C MET A 132 4.74 -16.47 17.39
N ARG A 133 3.55 -16.93 16.97
CA ARG A 133 2.69 -16.20 16.03
C ARG A 133 2.30 -14.81 16.53
N ILE A 134 2.02 -14.69 17.83
CA ILE A 134 1.66 -13.41 18.46
C ILE A 134 2.88 -12.48 18.51
N ARG A 135 4.06 -13.01 18.83
CA ARG A 135 5.32 -12.23 18.80
C ARG A 135 5.65 -11.72 17.39
N GLN A 136 5.55 -12.58 16.38
CA GLN A 136 5.82 -12.19 14.99
C GLN A 136 4.84 -11.11 14.51
N ARG A 137 3.54 -11.29 14.76
CA ARG A 137 2.51 -10.30 14.44
C ARG A 137 2.78 -8.94 15.09
N SER A 138 3.12 -8.92 16.38
CA SER A 138 3.35 -7.70 17.13
C SER A 138 4.66 -6.99 16.75
N VAL A 139 5.70 -7.71 16.38
CA VAL A 139 6.93 -7.13 15.82
C VAL A 139 6.69 -6.57 14.40
N ALA A 140 5.96 -7.29 13.55
CA ALA A 140 5.59 -6.79 12.22
C ALA A 140 4.72 -5.53 12.32
N LEU A 141 3.75 -5.49 13.24
CA LEU A 141 2.93 -4.30 13.49
C LEU A 141 3.78 -3.11 13.98
N TYR A 142 4.76 -3.36 14.85
CA TYR A 142 5.71 -2.34 15.28
C TYR A 142 6.52 -1.75 14.10
N PHE A 143 7.00 -2.58 13.16
CA PHE A 143 7.68 -2.08 11.97
C PHE A 143 6.76 -1.27 11.06
N ILE A 144 5.50 -1.68 10.89
CA ILE A 144 4.51 -0.92 10.11
C ILE A 144 4.21 0.43 10.79
N ASP A 145 4.05 0.45 12.11
CA ASP A 145 3.81 1.69 12.88
C ASP A 145 5.01 2.63 12.86
N LYS A 146 6.22 2.15 13.15
CA LYS A 146 7.39 3.03 13.33
C LYS A 146 8.13 3.37 12.06
N LEU A 147 8.17 2.45 11.10
CA LEU A 147 8.94 2.60 9.87
C LEU A 147 8.05 2.81 8.64
N ALA A 148 6.73 2.91 8.84
CA ALA A 148 5.75 3.07 7.77
C ALA A 148 5.91 2.04 6.64
N LEU A 149 6.36 0.82 6.96
CA LEU A 149 6.52 -0.26 5.99
C LEU A 149 5.16 -0.63 5.38
N ARG A 150 5.18 -1.04 4.11
CA ARG A 150 3.99 -1.61 3.46
C ARG A 150 3.78 -3.03 4.00
N ALA A 151 2.52 -3.50 4.00
CA ALA A 151 2.15 -4.81 4.53
C ALA A 151 2.97 -5.97 3.92
N GLY A 152 3.22 -5.97 2.61
CA GLY A 152 3.99 -7.02 1.93
C GLY A 152 3.16 -8.28 1.71
N ASN A 153 2.32 -8.28 0.67
CA ASN A 153 1.66 -9.51 0.24
C ASN A 153 2.70 -10.44 -0.39
N GLU A 154 2.48 -11.74 -0.27
CA GLU A 154 3.19 -12.75 -1.06
C GLU A 154 3.02 -12.47 -2.55
N LYS A 155 4.06 -12.79 -3.31
CA LYS A 155 4.13 -12.61 -4.75
C LYS A 155 4.38 -13.94 -5.42
N ASP A 156 3.82 -14.09 -6.61
CA ASP A 156 4.09 -15.22 -7.49
C ASP A 156 5.48 -15.05 -8.14
N GLU A 157 6.06 -16.18 -8.59
CA GLU A 157 7.38 -16.24 -9.26
C GLU A 157 7.45 -15.40 -10.55
N ASP A 158 6.30 -15.01 -11.10
CA ASP A 158 6.19 -14.29 -12.35
C ASP A 158 6.20 -12.75 -12.19
N GLN A 159 6.49 -12.27 -10.97
CA GLN A 159 6.60 -10.87 -10.58
C GLN A 159 8.04 -10.53 -10.16
N ALA A 160 8.39 -9.25 -10.21
CA ALA A 160 9.66 -8.79 -9.65
C ALA A 160 9.74 -9.12 -8.14
N ASP A 161 10.86 -9.68 -7.70
CA ASP A 161 11.11 -10.00 -6.29
C ASP A 161 11.23 -8.70 -5.49
N THR A 162 10.17 -8.40 -4.77
CA THR A 162 10.13 -7.25 -3.86
C THR A 162 9.31 -7.63 -2.64
N VAL A 163 9.72 -7.15 -1.49
CA VAL A 163 9.09 -7.53 -0.23
C VAL A 163 8.44 -6.33 0.48
N GLY A 164 7.59 -6.63 1.44
CA GLY A 164 7.14 -5.69 2.46
C GLY A 164 7.22 -6.36 3.82
N CYS A 165 6.63 -5.74 4.84
CA CYS A 165 6.85 -6.14 6.23
C CYS A 165 6.58 -7.63 6.49
N CYS A 166 5.43 -8.16 6.10
CA CYS A 166 5.06 -9.56 6.34
C CYS A 166 5.81 -10.55 5.44
N SER A 167 6.38 -10.10 4.32
CA SER A 167 7.14 -10.93 3.38
C SER A 167 8.66 -10.69 3.46
N LEU A 168 9.14 -10.09 4.56
CA LEU A 168 10.58 -10.00 4.81
C LEU A 168 11.16 -11.40 4.98
N ARG A 169 12.40 -11.56 4.53
CA ARG A 169 13.21 -12.77 4.62
C ARG A 169 14.39 -12.48 5.53
N VAL A 170 15.04 -13.52 6.03
CA VAL A 170 16.17 -13.40 6.96
C VAL A 170 17.30 -12.57 6.35
N GLU A 171 17.57 -12.71 5.06
CA GLU A 171 18.62 -11.97 4.33
C GLU A 171 18.40 -10.45 4.26
N HIS A 172 17.16 -9.99 4.45
CA HIS A 172 16.79 -8.57 4.34
C HIS A 172 17.10 -7.75 5.59
N ILE A 173 17.52 -8.40 6.67
CA ILE A 173 17.87 -7.73 7.91
C ILE A 173 19.21 -8.21 8.47
N GLN A 174 19.93 -7.32 9.13
CA GLN A 174 21.10 -7.64 9.93
C GLN A 174 20.93 -7.08 11.33
N LEU A 175 21.34 -7.85 12.34
CA LEU A 175 21.20 -7.50 13.75
C LEU A 175 22.57 -7.15 14.33
N HIS A 176 22.69 -5.94 14.88
CA HIS A 176 23.89 -5.49 15.58
C HIS A 176 23.53 -5.16 17.03
N GLU A 177 24.19 -5.81 17.99
CA GLU A 177 23.97 -5.51 19.41
C GLU A 177 24.38 -4.07 19.74
N GLU A 178 25.45 -3.59 19.12
CA GLU A 178 25.90 -2.20 19.15
C GLU A 178 26.39 -1.79 17.76
N LYS A 179 25.98 -0.62 17.27
CA LYS A 179 26.46 0.00 16.04
C LYS A 179 26.35 1.52 16.14
N ASP A 180 27.42 2.24 15.78
CA ASP A 180 27.48 3.71 15.81
C ASP A 180 27.04 4.32 17.16
N GLY A 181 27.45 3.69 18.28
CA GLY A 181 27.10 4.11 19.64
C GLY A 181 25.63 3.87 20.02
N LYS A 182 24.85 3.17 19.19
CA LYS A 182 23.46 2.81 19.47
C LYS A 182 23.37 1.31 19.76
N GLN A 183 22.54 0.96 20.74
CA GLN A 183 22.26 -0.43 21.08
C GLN A 183 21.10 -0.98 20.26
N HIS A 184 21.11 -2.29 20.01
CA HIS A 184 20.01 -3.04 19.38
C HIS A 184 19.61 -2.49 18.01
N VAL A 185 20.59 -2.36 17.11
CA VAL A 185 20.38 -1.80 15.77
C VAL A 185 19.99 -2.90 14.79
N VAL A 186 18.89 -2.67 14.07
CA VAL A 186 18.45 -3.49 12.94
C VAL A 186 18.76 -2.72 11.66
N VAL A 187 19.59 -3.31 10.82
CA VAL A 187 19.85 -2.80 9.47
C VAL A 187 18.86 -3.49 8.55
N PHE A 188 18.04 -2.71 7.85
CA PHE A 188 17.13 -3.18 6.81
C PHE A 188 17.75 -2.87 5.45
N ASP A 189 17.75 -3.86 4.56
CA ASP A 189 18.18 -3.67 3.18
C ASP A 189 17.40 -4.61 2.26
N PHE A 190 16.41 -4.06 1.55
CA PHE A 190 15.58 -4.84 0.64
C PHE A 190 14.97 -3.97 -0.46
N LEU A 191 14.48 -4.62 -1.52
CA LEU A 191 13.71 -3.95 -2.56
C LEU A 191 12.22 -3.96 -2.20
N GLY A 192 11.65 -2.77 -2.02
CA GLY A 192 10.23 -2.58 -1.76
C GLY A 192 9.40 -2.44 -3.04
N LYS A 193 8.19 -1.89 -2.90
CA LYS A 193 7.30 -1.62 -4.04
C LYS A 193 8.06 -0.87 -5.15
N ASP A 194 7.82 -1.29 -6.40
CA ASP A 194 8.43 -0.71 -7.60
C ASP A 194 9.96 -0.90 -7.67
N SER A 195 10.49 -1.87 -6.91
CA SER A 195 11.92 -2.21 -6.78
C SER A 195 12.76 -1.03 -6.26
N ILE A 196 12.15 -0.16 -5.47
CA ILE A 196 12.86 0.91 -4.77
C ILE A 196 13.53 0.31 -3.53
N ARG A 197 14.84 0.46 -3.42
CA ARG A 197 15.61 0.01 -2.26
C ARG A 197 15.17 0.77 -1.01
N TYR A 198 14.89 0.02 0.05
CA TYR A 198 14.72 0.53 1.41
C TYR A 198 15.99 0.13 2.17
N TYR A 199 16.82 1.13 2.48
CA TYR A 199 17.97 0.97 3.36
C TYR A 199 17.74 1.82 4.60
N ASN A 200 17.79 1.23 5.79
CA ASN A 200 17.66 1.99 7.02
C ASN A 200 18.35 1.28 8.19
N GLU A 201 18.93 2.06 9.10
CA GLU A 201 19.58 1.56 10.31
C GLU A 201 18.84 2.08 11.54
N VAL A 202 18.08 1.19 12.17
CA VAL A 202 17.09 1.59 13.17
C VAL A 202 17.43 0.96 14.51
N PRO A 203 17.71 1.77 15.57
CA PRO A 203 17.72 1.25 16.92
C PRO A 203 16.30 0.85 17.32
N VAL A 204 16.11 -0.41 17.74
CA VAL A 204 14.81 -0.94 18.14
C VAL A 204 14.76 -1.23 19.64
N GLU A 205 13.55 -1.41 20.17
CA GLU A 205 13.39 -1.82 21.56
C GLU A 205 14.06 -3.20 21.80
N LYS A 206 14.77 -3.36 22.92
CA LYS A 206 15.53 -4.59 23.26
C LYS A 206 14.74 -5.89 23.08
N ARG A 207 13.44 -5.87 23.38
CA ARG A 207 12.55 -7.02 23.21
C ARG A 207 12.28 -7.35 21.74
N VAL A 208 12.15 -6.34 20.88
CA VAL A 208 12.04 -6.52 19.44
C VAL A 208 13.32 -7.16 18.91
N PHE A 209 14.48 -6.62 19.28
CA PHE A 209 15.78 -7.17 18.87
C PHE A 209 15.95 -8.65 19.24
N LYS A 210 15.69 -9.00 20.50
CA LYS A 210 15.75 -10.40 20.97
C LYS A 210 14.75 -11.31 20.25
N ASN A 211 13.55 -10.81 19.96
CA ASN A 211 12.58 -11.59 19.19
C ASN A 211 13.04 -11.81 17.75
N LEU A 212 13.67 -10.83 17.10
CA LEU A 212 14.25 -11.02 15.77
C LEU A 212 15.36 -12.08 15.76
N GLN A 213 16.23 -12.10 16.78
CA GLN A 213 17.23 -13.17 16.93
C GLN A 213 16.55 -14.56 16.95
N LEU A 214 15.47 -14.71 17.72
CA LEU A 214 14.70 -15.95 17.76
C LEU A 214 13.98 -16.26 16.44
N PHE A 215 13.51 -15.25 15.71
CA PHE A 215 12.83 -15.45 14.43
C PHE A 215 13.78 -15.92 13.33
N MET A 216 15.08 -15.65 13.46
CA MET A 216 16.13 -16.05 12.53
C MET A 216 16.78 -17.39 12.90
N GLU A 217 16.55 -17.90 14.11
CA GLU A 217 17.19 -19.12 14.61
C GLU A 217 16.80 -20.35 13.77
N GLY A 218 17.81 -21.10 13.30
CA GLY A 218 17.60 -22.30 12.47
C GLY A 218 17.16 -22.04 11.03
N LYS A 219 17.12 -20.78 10.58
CA LYS A 219 16.69 -20.38 9.24
C LYS A 219 17.85 -20.03 8.31
N LYS A 220 17.65 -20.23 7.01
CA LYS A 220 18.51 -19.75 5.93
C LYS A 220 18.13 -18.32 5.54
N GLY A 221 19.01 -17.63 4.81
CA GLY A 221 18.77 -16.26 4.35
C GLY A 221 17.48 -16.10 3.54
N SER A 222 17.16 -17.08 2.70
CA SER A 222 15.96 -17.10 1.85
C SER A 222 14.66 -17.42 2.60
N ASP A 223 14.72 -17.86 3.85
CA ASP A 223 13.53 -18.23 4.60
C ASP A 223 12.82 -16.98 5.12
N ASP A 224 11.48 -17.05 5.23
CA ASP A 224 10.68 -15.95 5.72
C ASP A 224 11.04 -15.59 7.16
N LEU A 225 11.25 -14.29 7.42
CA LEU A 225 11.50 -13.76 8.75
C LEU A 225 10.29 -14.02 9.66
N PHE A 226 9.08 -13.83 9.12
CA PHE A 226 7.82 -14.03 9.83
C PHE A 226 7.07 -15.28 9.31
N ASP A 227 7.64 -16.46 9.51
CA ASP A 227 7.15 -17.76 9.00
C ASP A 227 5.73 -18.16 9.42
N ARG A 228 5.15 -17.52 10.44
CA ARG A 228 3.79 -17.80 10.93
C ARG A 228 2.82 -16.64 10.71
N LEU A 229 3.18 -15.70 9.84
CA LEU A 229 2.43 -14.48 9.57
C LEU A 229 2.24 -14.28 8.07
N ASN A 230 1.06 -13.82 7.69
CA ASN A 230 0.83 -13.22 6.38
C ASN A 230 -0.09 -12.00 6.54
N THR A 231 -0.29 -11.25 5.45
CA THR A 231 -1.07 -10.00 5.49
C THR A 231 -2.54 -10.22 5.82
N LEU A 232 -3.11 -11.39 5.48
CA LEU A 232 -4.48 -11.73 5.84
C LEU A 232 -4.62 -11.86 7.36
N ILE A 233 -3.72 -12.60 8.00
CA ILE A 233 -3.67 -12.77 9.47
C ILE A 233 -3.48 -11.41 10.15
N LEU A 234 -2.56 -10.59 9.65
CA LEU A 234 -2.31 -9.26 10.22
C LEU A 234 -3.55 -8.36 10.12
N ASN A 235 -4.16 -8.25 8.93
CA ASN A 235 -5.31 -7.37 8.75
C ASN A 235 -6.56 -7.88 9.48
N LYS A 236 -6.73 -9.19 9.63
CA LYS A 236 -7.81 -9.75 10.46
C LYS A 236 -7.68 -9.26 11.90
N HIS A 237 -6.49 -9.39 12.49
CA HIS A 237 -6.25 -8.91 13.85
C HIS A 237 -6.44 -7.39 13.97
N LEU A 238 -5.93 -6.61 13.01
CA LEU A 238 -6.12 -5.16 13.01
C LEU A 238 -7.61 -4.78 12.99
N ASN A 239 -8.42 -5.48 12.19
CA ASN A 239 -9.86 -5.25 12.12
C ASN A 239 -10.58 -5.60 13.44
N GLU A 240 -10.08 -6.58 14.20
CA GLU A 240 -10.57 -6.89 15.55
C GLU A 240 -10.24 -5.77 16.56
N LEU A 241 -9.11 -5.06 16.38
CA LEU A 241 -8.73 -3.92 17.21
C LEU A 241 -9.54 -2.66 16.91
N MET A 242 -9.87 -2.44 15.64
CA MET A 242 -10.68 -1.33 15.17
C MET A 242 -11.31 -1.69 13.82
N GLU A 243 -12.63 -1.60 13.73
CA GLU A 243 -13.35 -1.91 12.49
C GLU A 243 -12.82 -1.08 11.30
N GLY A 244 -12.52 -1.76 10.20
CA GLY A 244 -11.96 -1.17 8.99
C GLY A 244 -10.45 -0.88 9.06
N LEU A 245 -9.77 -1.22 10.15
CA LEU A 245 -8.32 -1.04 10.27
C LEU A 245 -7.56 -2.07 9.44
N THR A 246 -6.60 -1.58 8.68
CA THR A 246 -5.66 -2.41 7.92
C THR A 246 -4.27 -1.82 8.02
N ALA A 247 -3.24 -2.59 7.66
CA ALA A 247 -1.85 -2.13 7.66
C ALA A 247 -1.64 -0.86 6.80
N LYS A 248 -2.46 -0.65 5.75
CA LYS A 248 -2.39 0.55 4.91
C LYS A 248 -2.79 1.82 5.65
N VAL A 249 -3.70 1.72 6.63
CA VAL A 249 -4.18 2.87 7.41
C VAL A 249 -3.04 3.49 8.22
N PHE A 250 -2.11 2.70 8.74
CA PHE A 250 -0.93 3.19 9.46
C PHE A 250 -0.06 4.13 8.61
N ARG A 251 0.16 3.80 7.33
CA ARG A 251 0.92 4.70 6.43
C ARG A 251 0.18 6.03 6.22
N THR A 252 -1.14 6.01 6.05
CA THR A 252 -1.94 7.23 5.93
C THR A 252 -1.91 8.05 7.22
N TYR A 253 -2.07 7.40 8.37
CA TYR A 253 -2.00 8.03 9.69
C TYR A 253 -0.63 8.67 9.91
N ASN A 254 0.46 7.91 9.79
CA ASN A 254 1.81 8.40 10.01
C ASN A 254 2.17 9.56 9.07
N ALA A 255 1.87 9.45 7.77
CA ALA A 255 2.13 10.52 6.82
C ALA A 255 1.37 11.81 7.17
N SER A 256 0.09 11.69 7.53
CA SER A 256 -0.75 12.85 7.86
C SER A 256 -0.35 13.48 9.20
N TRP A 257 -0.06 12.65 10.19
CA TRP A 257 0.38 13.08 11.52
C TRP A 257 1.74 13.78 11.46
N THR A 258 2.71 13.19 10.76
CA THR A 258 4.03 13.81 10.55
C THR A 258 3.89 15.15 9.84
N LEU A 259 3.05 15.27 8.80
CA LEU A 259 2.84 16.56 8.14
C LEU A 259 2.27 17.60 9.12
N GLN A 260 1.28 17.21 9.93
CA GLN A 260 0.65 18.09 10.90
C GLN A 260 1.65 18.60 11.96
N GLU A 261 2.45 17.71 12.54
CA GLU A 261 3.45 18.10 13.53
C GLU A 261 4.57 18.94 12.91
N GLN A 262 5.07 18.56 11.74
CA GLN A 262 6.12 19.34 11.06
C GLN A 262 5.64 20.72 10.63
N LEU A 263 4.38 20.87 10.20
CA LEU A 263 3.82 22.20 9.93
C LEU A 263 3.70 23.04 11.20
N ARG A 264 3.35 22.43 12.34
CA ARG A 264 3.29 23.13 13.64
C ARG A 264 4.68 23.57 14.10
N GLU A 265 5.70 22.75 13.89
CA GLU A 265 7.08 23.03 14.32
C GLU A 265 7.82 24.01 13.40
N LEU A 266 7.61 23.91 12.08
CA LEU A 266 8.42 24.61 11.08
C LEU A 266 7.78 25.90 10.55
N THR A 267 6.51 26.18 10.84
CA THR A 267 5.81 27.36 10.32
C THR A 267 5.78 28.47 11.37
N ASP A 268 6.35 29.63 11.01
CA ASP A 268 6.27 30.85 11.81
C ASP A 268 5.16 31.78 11.24
N PRO A 269 4.25 32.31 12.07
CA PRO A 269 3.25 33.30 11.64
C PRO A 269 3.83 34.56 10.98
N GLU A 270 5.06 34.94 11.30
CA GLU A 270 5.73 36.14 10.77
C GLU A 270 6.38 35.90 9.39
N TYR A 271 6.35 34.66 8.88
CA TYR A 271 6.92 34.35 7.57
C TYR A 271 6.19 35.06 6.43
N SER A 272 6.98 35.51 5.45
CA SER A 272 6.46 35.89 4.14
C SER A 272 5.88 34.67 3.40
N LEU A 273 5.04 34.90 2.39
CA LEU A 273 4.45 33.81 1.59
C LEU A 273 5.52 32.85 0.99
N PRO A 274 6.65 33.31 0.43
CA PRO A 274 7.71 32.42 -0.02
C PRO A 274 8.33 31.55 1.09
N GLU A 275 8.49 32.11 2.29
CA GLU A 275 9.03 31.39 3.45
C GLU A 275 8.03 30.34 3.96
N MET A 276 6.73 30.66 3.98
CA MET A 276 5.68 29.68 4.28
C MET A 276 5.67 28.50 3.30
N ILE A 277 5.84 28.78 1.99
CA ILE A 277 5.95 27.72 0.97
C ILE A 277 7.20 26.85 1.22
N LEU A 278 8.31 27.47 1.60
CA LEU A 278 9.54 26.73 1.93
C LEU A 278 9.35 25.84 3.15
N ALA A 279 8.71 26.35 4.22
CA ALA A 279 8.37 25.58 5.41
C ALA A 279 7.46 24.39 5.08
N TYR A 280 6.41 24.61 4.27
CA TYR A 280 5.53 23.54 3.79
C TYR A 280 6.30 22.46 3.03
N ASN A 281 7.19 22.84 2.11
CA ASN A 281 7.99 21.90 1.34
C ASN A 281 8.95 21.09 2.22
N ARG A 282 9.52 21.69 3.27
CA ARG A 282 10.35 20.99 4.27
C ARG A 282 9.52 19.98 5.06
N ALA A 283 8.34 20.37 5.53
CA ALA A 283 7.42 19.46 6.22
C ALA A 283 7.02 18.27 5.34
N ASN A 284 6.67 18.52 4.07
CA ASN A 284 6.32 17.47 3.12
C ASN A 284 7.52 16.57 2.78
N ARG A 285 8.75 17.11 2.75
CA ARG A 285 9.98 16.31 2.57
C ARG A 285 10.17 15.30 3.72
N ALA A 286 9.89 15.69 4.96
CA ALA A 286 9.97 14.77 6.10
C ALA A 286 8.99 13.59 5.96
N VAL A 287 7.77 13.86 5.48
CA VAL A 287 6.78 12.81 5.16
C VAL A 287 7.27 11.87 4.07
N ALA A 288 7.89 12.41 3.01
CA ALA A 288 8.46 11.60 1.94
C ALA A 288 9.60 10.71 2.43
N ILE A 289 10.50 11.23 3.27
CA ILE A 289 11.59 10.44 3.89
C ILE A 289 11.03 9.28 4.71
N LEU A 290 10.00 9.53 5.53
CA LEU A 290 9.33 8.48 6.30
C LEU A 290 8.72 7.39 5.41
N CYS A 291 8.19 7.77 4.24
CA CYS A 291 7.53 6.84 3.34
C CYS A 291 8.46 6.08 2.38
N ASN A 292 9.73 6.50 2.31
CA ASN A 292 10.71 6.07 1.30
C ASN A 292 10.10 6.08 -0.11
#